data_AF-A0A5P9F036-F1
#
_entry.id   AF-A0A5P9F036-F1
#
_cell.length_a   1.000
_cell.length_b   1.000
_cell.length_c   1.000
_cell.angle_alpha   90.00
_cell.angle_beta   90.00
_cell.angle_gamma   90.00
#
_symmetry.space_group_name_H-M   'P 1'
#
loop_
_entity.id
_entity.type
_entity.pdbx_description
1 polymer ?
#
loop_
_entity_poly.entity_id
_entity_poly.type
_entity_poly.pdbx_seq_one_letter_code
_entity_poly.pdbx_strand_id
1 'polypeptide(L)'
;MMEFNEYEITAKQVAVHYSKKLKNQFAENIVLGKNDIASAEDAKRLTQFFWDMADQAAEDYQADEELELEVDLESCMERLMNIFIGYTKRAGFNQQWIEESNRINGS
;
A
#
# COMPACT_ATOMS: atom_id res chain seq x y z
N MET A 1 -10.10 -4.26 10.01
CA MET A 1 -8.66 -4.58 9.90
C MET A 1 -8.29 -4.91 8.47
N MET A 2 -7.10 -4.47 8.03
CA MET A 2 -6.52 -4.92 6.78
C MET A 2 -6.02 -6.36 6.96
N GLU A 3 -6.55 -7.27 6.16
CA GLU A 3 -6.28 -8.70 6.27
C GLU A 3 -5.55 -9.16 5.01
N PHE A 4 -4.59 -10.06 5.23
CA PHE A 4 -3.82 -10.74 4.20
C PHE A 4 -4.03 -12.23 4.41
N ASN A 5 -4.44 -12.95 3.38
CA ASN A 5 -4.56 -14.40 3.43
C ASN A 5 -3.19 -15.09 3.26
N GLU A 6 -3.17 -16.42 3.37
CA GLU A 6 -1.94 -17.23 3.28
C GLU A 6 -1.19 -17.07 1.94
N TYR A 7 -1.88 -16.71 0.86
CA TYR A 7 -1.30 -16.46 -0.47
C TYR A 7 -0.85 -15.01 -0.68
N GLU A 8 -1.06 -14.14 0.31
CA GLU A 8 -0.75 -12.70 0.26
C GLU A 8 0.38 -12.31 1.22
N ILE A 9 1.09 -13.30 1.80
CA ILE A 9 2.19 -13.07 2.75
C ILE A 9 3.31 -12.24 2.11
N THR A 10 3.69 -12.54 0.87
CA THR A 10 4.74 -11.80 0.15
C THR A 10 4.32 -10.35 -0.12
N ALA A 11 3.07 -10.14 -0.56
CA ALA A 11 2.50 -8.80 -0.72
C ALA A 11 2.52 -8.03 0.61
N LYS A 12 2.16 -8.67 1.73
CA LYS A 12 2.27 -8.06 3.06
C LYS A 12 3.70 -7.66 3.40
N GLN A 13 4.68 -8.53 3.13
CA GLN A 13 6.09 -8.25 3.39
C GLN A 13 6.59 -7.04 2.59
N VAL A 14 6.19 -6.94 1.31
CA VAL A 14 6.47 -5.78 0.45
C VAL A 14 5.86 -4.51 1.04
N ALA A 15 4.58 -4.52 1.41
CA ALA A 15 3.95 -3.35 2.01
C ALA A 15 4.60 -2.93 3.34
N VAL A 16 5.02 -3.90 4.17
CA VAL A 16 5.77 -3.62 5.40
C VAL A 16 7.15 -3.04 5.08
N HIS A 17 7.87 -3.60 4.11
CA HIS A 17 9.18 -3.10 3.66
C HIS A 17 9.08 -1.63 3.27
N TYR A 18 8.16 -1.28 2.37
CA TYR A 18 8.01 0.11 1.92
C TYR A 18 7.46 1.04 3.00
N SER A 19 6.60 0.57 3.90
CA SER A 19 6.18 1.38 5.05
C SER A 19 7.36 1.80 5.93
N LYS A 20 8.39 0.95 6.06
CA LYS A 20 9.62 1.26 6.79
C LYS A 20 10.57 2.13 5.97
N LYS A 21 10.78 1.80 4.69
CA LYS A 21 11.64 2.57 3.76
C LYS A 21 11.17 4.03 3.69
N LEU A 22 9.86 4.26 3.56
CA LEU A 22 9.22 5.57 3.52
C LEU A 22 9.00 6.22 4.90
N LYS A 23 9.41 5.55 6.00
CA LYS A 23 9.22 6.01 7.39
C LYS A 23 7.75 6.34 7.73
N ASN A 24 6.81 5.61 7.13
CA ASN A 24 5.38 5.82 7.30
C ASN A 24 4.80 4.89 8.39
N GLN A 25 4.95 5.29 9.65
CA GLN A 25 4.48 4.52 10.80
C GLN A 25 2.96 4.28 10.79
N PHE A 26 2.20 5.22 10.23
CA PHE A 26 0.76 5.09 10.11
C PHE A 26 0.40 3.91 9.19
N ALA A 27 0.96 3.88 7.98
CA ALA A 27 0.74 2.78 7.05
C ALA A 27 1.26 1.44 7.61
N GLU A 28 2.43 1.43 8.25
CA GLU A 28 2.96 0.21 8.90
C GLU A 28 1.96 -0.35 9.92
N ASN A 29 1.35 0.49 10.75
CA ASN A 29 0.38 0.05 11.74
C ASN A 29 -0.91 -0.49 11.10
N ILE A 30 -1.37 0.06 9.98
CA ILE A 30 -2.53 -0.45 9.25
C ILE A 30 -2.20 -1.82 8.61
N VAL A 31 -1.08 -1.92 7.88
CA VAL A 31 -0.65 -3.14 7.18
C VAL A 31 -0.35 -4.29 8.16
N LEU A 32 0.20 -3.98 9.34
CA LEU A 32 0.42 -4.97 10.40
C LEU A 32 -0.86 -5.34 11.15
N GLY A 33 -2.00 -4.71 10.87
CA GLY A 33 -3.27 -4.94 11.58
C GLY A 33 -3.26 -4.42 13.02
N LYS A 34 -2.40 -3.44 13.34
CA LYS A 34 -2.38 -2.83 14.68
C LYS A 34 -3.47 -1.77 14.84
N ASN A 35 -3.80 -1.07 13.75
CA ASN A 35 -4.81 -0.02 13.69
C ASN A 35 -5.75 -0.22 12.49
N ASP A 36 -6.86 0.51 12.49
CA ASP A 36 -7.77 0.65 11.35
C ASP A 36 -7.91 2.12 10.94
N ILE A 37 -8.26 2.37 9.67
CA ILE A 37 -8.66 3.70 9.23
C ILE A 37 -10.02 4.05 9.84
N ALA A 38 -10.13 5.24 10.43
CA ALA A 38 -11.34 5.68 11.14
C ALA A 38 -11.96 6.94 10.53
N SER A 39 -11.31 7.53 9.52
CA SER A 39 -11.71 8.79 8.93
C SER A 39 -11.38 8.87 7.44
N ALA A 40 -12.02 9.82 6.76
CA ALA A 40 -11.69 10.14 5.37
C ALA A 40 -10.22 10.57 5.23
N GLU A 41 -9.67 11.25 6.24
CA GLU A 41 -8.27 11.67 6.25
C GLU A 41 -7.32 10.47 6.36
N ASP A 42 -7.63 9.49 7.20
CA ASP A 42 -6.87 8.24 7.28
C ASP A 42 -6.88 7.48 5.95
N ALA A 43 -8.04 7.44 5.27
CA ALA A 43 -8.16 6.80 3.96
C ALA A 43 -7.32 7.50 2.89
N LYS A 44 -7.28 8.85 2.89
CA LYS A 44 -6.41 9.62 1.99
C LYS A 44 -4.94 9.33 2.27
N ARG A 45 -4.52 9.37 3.53
CA ARG A 45 -3.14 9.07 3.95
C ARG A 45 -2.71 7.66 3.54
N LEU A 46 -3.62 6.69 3.66
CA LEU A 46 -3.35 5.31 3.24
C LEU A 46 -3.28 5.17 1.71
N THR A 47 -4.11 5.92 0.97
CA THR A 47 -4.07 5.97 -0.50
C THR A 47 -2.78 6.62 -0.99
N GLN A 48 -2.37 7.75 -0.40
CA GLN A 48 -1.08 8.39 -0.70
C GLN A 48 0.08 7.43 -0.44
N PHE A 49 0.08 6.73 0.69
CA PHE A 49 1.10 5.72 0.99
C PHE A 49 1.19 4.64 -0.10
N PHE A 50 0.06 4.17 -0.63
CA PHE A 50 0.09 3.16 -1.70
C PHE A 50 0.81 3.68 -2.95
N TRP A 51 0.55 4.93 -3.34
CA TRP A 51 1.21 5.54 -4.50
C TRP A 51 2.68 5.85 -4.24
N ASP A 52 3.03 6.38 -3.06
CA ASP A 52 4.43 6.58 -2.67
C ASP A 52 5.21 5.25 -2.69
N MET A 53 4.58 4.16 -2.26
CA MET A 53 5.13 2.82 -2.32
C MET A 53 5.29 2.33 -3.77
N ALA A 54 4.33 2.60 -4.64
CA ALA A 54 4.40 2.22 -6.05
C ALA A 54 5.52 2.97 -6.79
N ASP A 55 5.66 4.27 -6.54
CA ASP A 55 6.74 5.09 -7.11
C ASP A 55 8.10 4.59 -6.63
N GLN A 56 8.26 4.36 -5.32
CA GLN A 56 9.52 3.84 -4.78
C GLN A 56 9.84 2.44 -5.31
N ALA A 57 8.84 1.57 -5.47
CA ALA A 57 9.01 0.25 -6.05
C ALA A 57 9.49 0.30 -7.52
N ALA A 58 8.97 1.27 -8.29
CA ALA A 58 9.42 1.48 -9.66
C ALA A 58 10.86 2.02 -9.72
N GLU A 59 11.24 2.93 -8.82
CA GLU A 59 12.61 3.43 -8.69
C GLU A 59 13.60 2.32 -8.32
N ASP A 60 13.26 1.49 -7.33
CA ASP A 60 14.09 0.38 -6.86
C ASP A 60 14.31 -0.64 -7.99
N TYR A 61 13.25 -0.96 -8.73
CA TYR A 61 13.33 -1.85 -9.89
C TYR A 61 14.23 -1.29 -11.01
N GLN A 62 14.17 0.02 -11.28
CA GLN A 62 15.03 0.67 -12.28
C GLN A 62 16.49 0.75 -11.84
N ALA A 63 16.73 0.87 -10.54
CA ALA A 63 18.07 0.95 -9.95
C ALA A 63 18.77 -0.41 -9.85
N ASP A 64 18.09 -1.51 -10.22
CA ASP A 64 18.52 -2.89 -9.96
C ASP A 64 18.82 -3.10 -8.46
N GLU A 65 18.10 -2.37 -7.59
CA GLU A 65 18.12 -2.62 -6.16
C GLU A 65 17.39 -3.93 -5.91
N GLU A 66 18.14 -5.02 -5.71
CA GLU A 66 17.58 -6.25 -5.21
C GLU A 66 16.90 -5.98 -3.87
N LEU A 67 15.57 -6.11 -3.83
CA LEU A 67 14.89 -6.30 -2.57
C LEU A 67 15.48 -7.54 -1.91
N GLU A 68 15.78 -7.46 -0.61
CA GLU A 68 16.14 -8.66 0.18
C GLU A 68 15.04 -9.74 0.13
N LEU A 69 13.85 -9.38 -0.36
CA LEU A 69 12.74 -10.24 -0.67
C LEU A 69 12.88 -10.72 -2.11
N GLU A 70 13.25 -11.99 -2.33
CA GLU A 70 13.18 -12.65 -3.65
C GLU A 70 11.72 -12.77 -4.10
N VAL A 71 11.14 -11.68 -4.61
CA VAL A 71 9.73 -11.60 -5.02
C VAL A 71 9.57 -10.90 -6.35
N ASP A 72 8.53 -11.29 -7.09
CA ASP A 72 8.04 -10.54 -8.23
C ASP A 72 7.32 -9.28 -7.72
N LEU A 73 8.02 -8.15 -7.79
CA LEU A 73 7.55 -6.86 -7.27
C LEU A 73 6.32 -6.36 -8.02
N GLU A 74 6.26 -6.53 -9.34
CA GLU A 74 5.12 -6.13 -10.18
C GLU A 74 3.87 -6.91 -9.75
N SER A 75 3.97 -8.24 -9.68
CA SER A 75 2.88 -9.10 -9.19
C SER A 75 2.45 -8.76 -7.76
N CYS A 76 3.39 -8.40 -6.88
CA CYS A 76 3.07 -7.99 -5.52
C CYS A 76 2.33 -6.65 -5.49
N MET A 77 2.74 -5.68 -6.30
CA MET A 77 2.11 -4.36 -6.37
C MET A 77 0.68 -4.43 -6.90
N GLU A 78 0.41 -5.26 -7.92
CA GLU A 78 -0.96 -5.50 -8.40
C GLU A 78 -1.86 -6.11 -7.31
N ARG A 79 -1.35 -7.08 -6.56
CA ARG A 79 -2.08 -7.68 -5.43
C ARG A 79 -2.33 -6.65 -4.34
N LEU A 80 -1.33 -5.85 -3.99
CA LEU A 80 -1.45 -4.79 -3.00
C LEU A 80 -2.50 -3.76 -3.41
N MET A 81 -2.55 -3.38 -4.69
CA MET A 81 -3.59 -2.48 -5.20
C MET A 81 -4.99 -3.02 -4.90
N ASN A 82 -5.24 -4.30 -5.22
CA ASN A 82 -6.52 -4.95 -4.95
C ASN A 82 -6.85 -5.02 -3.45
N ILE A 83 -5.85 -5.30 -2.61
CA ILE A 83 -6.00 -5.35 -1.15
C ILE A 83 -6.37 -3.98 -0.60
N PHE A 84 -5.67 -2.92 -1.02
CA PHE A 84 -5.90 -1.55 -0.55
C PHE A 84 -7.26 -1.00 -1.01
N ILE A 85 -7.64 -1.22 -2.27
CA ILE A 85 -8.98 -0.90 -2.79
C ILE A 85 -10.05 -1.66 -2.00
N GLY A 86 -9.85 -2.96 -1.82
CA GLY A 86 -10.81 -3.81 -1.10
C GLY A 86 -10.98 -3.36 0.36
N TYR A 87 -9.88 -3.03 1.03
CA TYR A 87 -9.88 -2.56 2.42
C TYR A 87 -10.57 -1.20 2.57
N THR A 88 -10.17 -0.19 1.78
CA THR A 88 -10.79 1.15 1.82
C THR A 88 -12.28 1.11 1.49
N LYS A 89 -12.68 0.27 0.53
CA LYS A 89 -14.08 0.04 0.20
C LYS A 89 -14.87 -0.59 1.34
N ARG A 90 -14.36 -1.65 1.98
CA ARG A 90 -15.02 -2.29 3.14
C ARG A 90 -15.14 -1.35 4.33
N ALA A 91 -14.19 -0.43 4.50
CA ALA A 91 -14.22 0.59 5.54
C ALA A 91 -15.15 1.78 5.23
N GLY A 92 -15.79 1.83 4.04
CA GLY A 92 -16.69 2.91 3.64
C GLY A 92 -16.02 4.12 3.00
N PHE A 93 -14.73 4.02 2.66
CA PHE A 93 -13.90 5.13 2.14
C PHE A 93 -13.49 4.95 0.67
N ASN A 94 -14.30 4.23 -0.13
CA ASN A 94 -14.03 4.00 -1.55
C ASN A 94 -13.89 5.32 -2.34
N GLN A 95 -14.64 6.35 -1.96
CA GLN A 95 -14.58 7.64 -2.63
C GLN A 95 -13.24 8.33 -2.43
N GLN A 96 -12.67 8.24 -1.22
CA GLN A 96 -11.35 8.81 -0.90
C GLN A 96 -10.25 8.13 -1.70
N TRP A 97 -10.32 6.80 -1.89
CA TRP A 97 -9.40 6.10 -2.78
C TRP A 97 -9.44 6.67 -4.20
N ILE A 98 -10.63 6.83 -4.78
CA ILE A 98 -10.80 7.32 -6.15
C ILE A 98 -10.31 8.76 -6.28
N GLU A 99 -10.78 9.66 -5.42
CA GLU A 99 -10.43 11.09 -5.47
C GLU A 99 -8.93 11.31 -5.29
N GLU A 100 -8.33 10.62 -4.31
CA GLU A 100 -6.92 10.80 -4.01
C GLU A 100 -6.03 10.19 -5.09
N SER A 101 -6.40 9.01 -5.62
CA SER A 101 -5.68 8.42 -6.76
C SER A 101 -5.77 9.28 -8.01
N ASN A 102 -6.93 9.87 -8.30
CA ASN A 102 -7.10 10.80 -9.43
C ASN A 102 -6.28 12.09 -9.22
N ARG A 103 -6.20 12.60 -7.98
CA ARG A 103 -5.39 13.78 -7.65
C ARG A 103 -3.91 13.52 -7.90
N ILE A 104 -3.42 12.34 -7.53
CA ILE A 104 -2.01 11.95 -7.66
C ILE A 104 -1.66 11.68 -9.14
N ASN A 105 -2.46 10.86 -9.82
CA ASN A 105 -2.16 10.42 -11.19
C ASN A 105 -2.64 11.36 -12.29
N GLY A 106 -3.46 12.35 -11.94
CA GLY A 106 -4.02 13.33 -12.88
C GLY A 106 -3.27 14.66 -12.96
N SER A 107 -2.10 14.78 -12.31
CA SER A 107 -1.27 15.99 -12.33
C SER A 107 -0.26 16.01 -13.49
#